data_AF-A0A225M8T2-F1
#
_entry.id   AF-A0A225M8T2-F1
#
_cell.length_a   1.000
_cell.length_b   1.000
_cell.length_c   1.000
_cell.angle_alpha   90.00
_cell.angle_beta   90.00
_cell.angle_gamma   90.00
#
_symmetry.space_group_name_H-M   'P 1'
#
loop_
_entity.id
_entity.type
_entity.pdbx_description
1 polymer ?
#
loop_
_entity_poly.entity_id
_entity_poly.type
_entity_poly.pdbx_seq_one_letter_code
_entity_poly.pdbx_strand_id
1 'polypeptide(L)'
;MYAFTYERPATQADALKLVQGGGQPLAGGQTLLGSMKLRLAAPEQLVDLGAIKELSGIRREAGDIVIGAMTRHADVAESAEVQAAIPALARLAGGIGDKQVRAMGTLGGSVVNNDPAADYPAALLALGATVHTTGRKIKADDFFLGLFSTALEPGELVTAISFPVPKRAAYVKFPQPASLFALIGVFVAQFDDAVRVAVTGAGNGVFRHPAMEAALGQNFSPDALAGVTTDEALASSDLHGSSAYRAHLVGMMAQRAVAQALS
;
A
#
# COMPACT_ATOMS: atom_id res chain seq x y z
N MET A 1 2.65 27.62 -5.55
CA MET A 1 2.50 26.58 -6.59
C MET A 1 2.83 27.24 -7.92
N TYR A 2 3.56 26.56 -8.80
CA TYR A 2 3.80 27.07 -10.16
C TYR A 2 2.53 26.91 -11.00
N ALA A 3 2.45 27.64 -12.12
CA ALA A 3 1.37 27.44 -13.08
C ALA A 3 1.50 26.06 -13.75
N PHE A 4 0.37 25.42 -14.02
CA PHE A 4 0.29 24.14 -14.71
C PHE A 4 -0.99 24.10 -15.55
N THR A 5 -1.01 23.26 -16.58
CA THR A 5 -2.23 22.90 -17.30
C THR A 5 -2.94 21.75 -16.61
N TYR A 6 -4.26 21.73 -16.67
CA TYR A 6 -5.08 20.71 -16.04
C TYR A 6 -5.97 20.06 -17.09
N GLU A 7 -5.76 18.76 -17.29
CA GLU A 7 -6.52 17.94 -18.22
C GLU A 7 -7.35 16.93 -17.43
N ARG A 8 -8.62 16.75 -17.82
CA ARG A 8 -9.54 15.80 -17.18
C ARG A 8 -10.14 14.84 -18.22
N PRO A 9 -9.35 13.87 -18.70
CA PRO A 9 -9.79 12.91 -19.70
C PRO A 9 -10.94 12.04 -19.18
N ALA A 10 -11.85 11.66 -20.08
CA ALA A 10 -13.00 10.82 -19.74
C ALA A 10 -12.73 9.32 -19.87
N THR A 11 -11.63 8.93 -20.53
CA THR A 11 -11.28 7.53 -20.83
C THR A 11 -9.84 7.22 -20.40
N GLN A 12 -9.56 5.95 -20.11
CA GLN A 12 -8.20 5.50 -19.84
C GLN A 12 -7.27 5.74 -21.04
N ALA A 13 -7.76 5.56 -22.26
CA ALA A 13 -6.96 5.75 -23.47
C ALA A 13 -6.49 7.20 -23.65
N ASP A 14 -7.34 8.18 -23.36
CA ASP A 14 -6.98 9.59 -23.47
C ASP A 14 -6.05 10.03 -22.33
N ALA A 15 -6.26 9.53 -21.12
CA ALA A 15 -5.30 9.72 -20.03
C ALA A 15 -3.92 9.15 -20.36
N LEU A 16 -3.86 7.94 -20.91
CA LEU A 16 -2.60 7.30 -21.26
C LEU A 16 -1.82 8.13 -22.28
N LYS A 17 -2.46 8.69 -23.30
CA LYS A 17 -1.81 9.58 -24.27
C LYS A 17 -1.18 10.81 -23.60
N LEU A 18 -1.91 11.45 -22.69
CA LEU A 18 -1.41 12.63 -21.98
C LEU A 18 -0.22 12.28 -21.06
N VAL A 19 -0.32 11.14 -20.37
CA VAL A 19 0.73 10.66 -19.46
C VAL A 19 1.99 10.23 -20.22
N GLN A 20 1.83 9.58 -21.37
CA GLN A 20 2.94 9.30 -22.30
C GLN A 20 3.56 10.59 -22.88
N GLY A 21 2.77 11.66 -22.97
CA GLY A 21 3.24 13.01 -23.31
C GLY A 21 3.97 13.74 -22.18
N GLY A 22 4.13 13.13 -21.01
CA GLY A 22 4.81 13.72 -19.84
C GLY A 22 3.87 14.36 -18.81
N GLY A 23 2.55 14.27 -19.00
CA GLY A 23 1.58 14.73 -18.01
C GLY A 23 1.64 13.91 -16.72
N GLN A 24 1.65 14.59 -15.57
CA GLN A 24 1.68 13.93 -14.26
C GLN A 24 0.28 13.44 -13.88
N PRO A 25 0.06 12.13 -13.67
CA PRO A 25 -1.22 11.62 -13.22
C PRO A 25 -1.61 12.21 -11.85
N LEU A 26 -2.86 12.68 -11.76
CA LEU A 26 -3.50 13.16 -10.54
C LEU A 26 -4.63 12.20 -10.16
N ALA A 27 -4.42 11.46 -9.07
CA ALA A 27 -5.43 10.63 -8.44
C ALA A 27 -6.18 11.43 -7.34
N GLY A 28 -6.21 10.93 -6.11
CA GLY A 28 -6.82 11.63 -4.97
C GLY A 28 -6.15 12.92 -4.50
N GLY A 29 -4.97 13.26 -5.05
CA GLY A 29 -4.23 14.49 -4.76
C GLY A 29 -3.64 14.64 -3.36
N GLN A 30 -3.86 13.67 -2.45
CA GLN A 30 -3.52 13.80 -1.02
C GLN A 30 -2.01 13.87 -0.74
N THR A 31 -1.17 13.34 -1.63
CA THR A 31 0.29 13.51 -1.57
C THR A 31 0.77 14.59 -2.54
N LEU A 32 0.44 14.44 -3.83
CA LEU A 32 0.98 15.29 -4.90
C LEU A 32 0.68 16.79 -4.70
N LEU A 33 -0.56 17.15 -4.34
CA LEU A 33 -0.92 18.56 -4.16
C LEU A 33 -0.22 19.17 -2.95
N GLY A 34 0.02 18.37 -1.90
CA GLY A 34 0.85 18.77 -0.75
C GLY A 34 2.28 19.08 -1.19
N SER A 35 2.91 18.18 -1.93
CA SER A 35 4.25 18.36 -2.50
C SER A 35 4.34 19.59 -3.40
N MET A 36 3.32 19.84 -4.23
CA MET A 36 3.26 21.02 -5.09
C MET A 36 3.10 22.34 -4.31
N LYS A 37 2.31 22.35 -3.23
CA LYS A 37 2.17 23.52 -2.33
C LYS A 37 3.50 23.87 -1.67
N LEU A 38 4.27 22.85 -1.28
CA LEU A 38 5.61 22.98 -0.71
C LEU A 38 6.72 23.17 -1.76
N ARG A 39 6.37 23.17 -3.06
CA ARG A 39 7.29 23.29 -4.21
C ARG A 39 8.34 22.16 -4.30
N LEU A 40 8.04 21.00 -3.72
CA LEU A 40 8.83 19.78 -3.86
C LEU A 40 8.55 19.06 -5.19
N ALA A 41 7.40 19.35 -5.81
CA ALA A 41 7.02 18.89 -7.14
C ALA A 41 6.49 20.07 -7.97
N ALA A 42 6.83 20.12 -9.26
CA ALA A 42 6.44 21.18 -10.17
C ALA A 42 6.08 20.64 -11.57
N PRO A 43 5.06 19.76 -11.68
CA PRO A 43 4.61 19.28 -12.98
C PRO A 43 4.01 20.43 -13.80
N GLU A 44 4.31 20.47 -15.09
CA GLU A 44 3.76 21.47 -16.03
C GLU A 44 2.32 21.13 -16.44
N GLN A 45 1.95 19.84 -16.39
CA GLN A 45 0.62 19.35 -16.72
C GLN A 45 0.17 18.32 -15.68
N LEU A 46 -1.05 18.46 -15.18
CA LEU A 46 -1.75 17.46 -14.37
C LEU A 46 -2.83 16.77 -15.20
N VAL A 47 -2.87 15.44 -15.11
CA VAL A 47 -3.86 14.59 -15.79
C VAL A 47 -4.76 13.97 -14.73
N ASP A 48 -5.94 14.55 -14.50
CA ASP A 48 -6.90 14.08 -13.50
C ASP A 48 -7.63 12.82 -13.97
N LEU A 49 -7.39 11.72 -13.25
CA LEU A 49 -7.96 10.40 -13.52
C LEU A 49 -9.39 10.24 -12.97
N GLY A 50 -9.88 11.19 -12.19
CA GLY A 50 -11.12 11.09 -11.41
C GLY A 50 -12.42 11.09 -12.23
N ALA A 51 -12.36 11.35 -13.55
CA ALA A 51 -13.50 11.17 -14.44
C ALA A 51 -13.59 9.76 -15.05
N ILE A 52 -12.53 8.95 -14.96
CA ILE A 52 -12.41 7.65 -15.62
C ILE A 52 -12.98 6.56 -14.73
N LYS A 53 -14.27 6.25 -14.93
CA LYS A 53 -15.01 5.32 -14.05
C LYS A 53 -14.45 3.90 -14.07
N GLU A 54 -13.87 3.44 -15.18
CA GLU A 54 -13.30 2.09 -15.28
C GLU A 54 -12.06 1.86 -14.39
N LEU A 55 -11.43 2.94 -13.88
CA LEU A 55 -10.31 2.85 -12.94
C LEU A 55 -10.76 2.71 -11.47
N SER A 56 -12.06 2.73 -11.19
CA SER A 56 -12.62 2.60 -9.84
C SER A 56 -13.52 1.37 -9.74
N GLY A 57 -13.70 0.88 -8.52
CA GLY A 57 -14.63 -0.20 -8.22
C GLY A 57 -13.92 -1.43 -7.69
N ILE A 58 -14.73 -2.35 -7.15
CA ILE A 58 -14.28 -3.57 -6.49
C ILE A 58 -15.08 -4.73 -7.07
N ARG A 59 -14.40 -5.81 -7.45
CA ARG A 59 -15.04 -7.02 -7.98
C ARG A 59 -14.28 -8.27 -7.55
N ARG A 60 -14.95 -9.42 -7.59
CA ARG A 60 -14.29 -10.72 -7.59
C ARG A 60 -13.96 -11.15 -9.00
N GLU A 61 -12.77 -11.70 -9.20
CA GLU A 61 -12.35 -12.25 -10.49
C GLU A 61 -11.39 -13.40 -10.23
N ALA A 62 -11.69 -14.60 -10.76
CA ALA A 62 -10.83 -15.79 -10.64
C ALA A 62 -10.41 -16.15 -9.20
N GLY A 63 -11.24 -15.82 -8.19
CA GLY A 63 -10.93 -16.07 -6.77
C GLY A 63 -10.23 -14.91 -6.06
N ASP A 64 -9.76 -13.90 -6.79
CA ASP A 64 -9.13 -12.70 -6.25
C ASP A 64 -10.15 -11.57 -6.03
N ILE A 65 -9.81 -10.65 -5.14
CA ILE A 65 -10.44 -9.33 -5.03
C ILE A 65 -9.67 -8.36 -5.91
N VAL A 66 -10.31 -7.83 -6.95
CA VAL A 66 -9.72 -6.82 -7.85
C VAL A 66 -10.28 -5.45 -7.53
N ILE A 67 -9.40 -4.52 -7.21
CA ILE A 67 -9.74 -3.15 -6.82
C ILE A 67 -9.13 -2.17 -7.83
N GLY A 68 -9.96 -1.34 -8.45
CA GLY A 68 -9.52 -0.29 -9.37
C GLY A 68 -8.61 0.72 -8.67
N ALA A 69 -7.57 1.19 -9.36
CA ALA A 69 -6.55 2.09 -8.82
C ALA A 69 -7.12 3.39 -8.25
N MET A 70 -8.22 3.89 -8.81
CA MET A 70 -8.92 5.11 -8.39
C MET A 70 -9.99 4.86 -7.32
N THR A 71 -10.08 3.64 -6.76
CA THR A 71 -10.97 3.35 -5.62
C THR A 71 -10.45 4.05 -4.37
N ARG A 72 -11.31 4.81 -3.70
CA ARG A 72 -10.93 5.59 -2.53
C ARG A 72 -10.68 4.70 -1.32
N HIS A 73 -9.85 5.16 -0.39
CA HIS A 73 -9.59 4.41 0.84
C HIS A 73 -10.87 4.17 1.64
N ALA A 74 -11.78 5.15 1.69
CA ALA A 74 -13.09 5.00 2.31
C ALA A 74 -13.91 3.87 1.68
N ASP A 75 -13.97 3.84 0.33
CA ASP A 75 -14.72 2.81 -0.40
C ASP A 75 -14.13 1.41 -0.19
N VAL A 76 -12.80 1.28 -0.13
CA VAL A 76 -12.15 0.00 0.21
C VAL A 76 -12.46 -0.43 1.65
N ALA A 77 -12.46 0.50 2.59
CA ALA A 77 -12.73 0.22 4.01
C ALA A 77 -14.18 -0.20 4.26
N GLU A 78 -15.13 0.39 3.54
CA GLU A 78 -16.58 0.20 3.71
C GLU A 78 -17.16 -0.89 2.78
N SER A 79 -16.36 -1.40 1.83
CA SER A 79 -16.82 -2.43 0.90
C SER A 79 -17.15 -3.74 1.61
N ALA A 80 -18.41 -4.15 1.53
CA ALA A 80 -18.87 -5.45 2.02
C ALA A 80 -18.08 -6.61 1.38
N GLU A 81 -17.69 -6.46 0.11
CA GLU A 81 -16.91 -7.45 -0.63
C GLU A 81 -15.50 -7.63 -0.04
N VAL A 82 -14.82 -6.52 0.24
CA VAL A 82 -13.48 -6.54 0.87
C VAL A 82 -13.58 -6.99 2.32
N GLN A 83 -14.59 -6.54 3.07
CA GLN A 83 -14.80 -6.95 4.45
C GLN A 83 -15.07 -8.45 4.57
N ALA A 84 -15.81 -9.04 3.64
CA ALA A 84 -16.09 -10.48 3.63
C ALA A 84 -14.87 -11.30 3.20
N ALA A 85 -14.13 -10.87 2.18
CA ALA A 85 -13.02 -11.64 1.63
C ALA A 85 -11.69 -11.42 2.38
N ILE A 86 -11.34 -10.17 2.66
CA ILE A 86 -10.06 -9.78 3.28
C ILE A 86 -10.31 -8.68 4.34
N PRO A 87 -10.93 -9.01 5.49
CA PRO A 87 -11.23 -8.01 6.52
C PRO A 87 -10.01 -7.19 6.97
N ALA A 88 -8.81 -7.76 6.92
CA ALA A 88 -7.56 -7.06 7.21
C ALA A 88 -7.27 -5.90 6.25
N LEU A 89 -7.59 -6.03 4.96
CA LEU A 89 -7.41 -4.99 3.95
C LEU A 89 -8.41 -3.83 4.18
N ALA A 90 -9.67 -4.16 4.49
CA ALA A 90 -10.68 -3.16 4.84
C ALA A 90 -10.28 -2.37 6.10
N ARG A 91 -9.84 -3.07 7.16
CA ARG A 91 -9.35 -2.44 8.39
C ARG A 91 -8.14 -1.55 8.16
N LEU A 92 -7.17 -2.01 7.35
CA LEU A 92 -6.01 -1.21 6.96
C LEU A 92 -6.45 0.07 6.25
N ALA A 93 -7.31 -0.03 5.24
CA ALA A 93 -7.82 1.12 4.49
C ALA A 93 -8.53 2.13 5.41
N GLY A 94 -9.30 1.64 6.38
CA GLY A 94 -9.99 2.47 7.38
C GLY A 94 -9.04 3.20 8.36
N GLY A 95 -7.80 2.72 8.49
CA GLY A 95 -6.76 3.30 9.35
C GLY A 95 -5.83 4.29 8.65
N ILE A 96 -6.01 4.56 7.36
CA ILE A 96 -5.18 5.52 6.60
C ILE A 96 -5.69 6.93 6.86
N GLY A 97 -4.81 7.82 7.32
CA GLY A 97 -5.12 9.25 7.51
C GLY A 97 -6.39 9.52 8.34
N ASP A 98 -7.01 10.68 8.10
CA ASP A 98 -8.32 11.03 8.64
C ASP A 98 -9.45 10.74 7.64
N LYS A 99 -10.69 11.10 8.00
CA LYS A 99 -11.87 10.86 7.16
C LYS A 99 -11.77 11.59 5.81
N GLN A 100 -11.21 12.80 5.80
CA GLN A 100 -11.08 13.65 4.61
C GLN A 100 -10.03 13.09 3.66
N VAL A 101 -8.88 12.66 4.20
CA VAL A 101 -7.84 11.95 3.45
C VAL A 101 -8.43 10.69 2.84
N ARG A 102 -9.20 9.88 3.58
CA ARG A 102 -9.80 8.65 3.03
C ARG A 102 -10.87 8.88 1.97
N ALA A 103 -11.60 9.99 2.06
CA ALA A 103 -12.63 10.35 1.09
C ALA A 103 -12.05 10.74 -0.27
N MET A 104 -10.75 11.07 -0.33
CA MET A 104 -10.09 11.53 -1.56
C MET A 104 -8.97 10.60 -2.01
N GLY A 105 -8.11 10.15 -1.08
CA GLY A 105 -6.98 9.27 -1.34
C GLY A 105 -7.43 7.93 -1.94
N THR A 106 -6.65 7.43 -2.89
CA THR A 106 -6.97 6.25 -3.70
C THR A 106 -5.96 5.14 -3.48
N LEU A 107 -6.38 3.88 -3.54
CA LEU A 107 -5.49 2.70 -3.46
C LEU A 107 -4.25 2.84 -4.36
N GLY A 108 -4.47 3.09 -5.66
CA GLY A 108 -3.41 3.20 -6.66
C GLY A 108 -2.48 4.37 -6.38
N GLY A 109 -3.03 5.56 -6.08
CA GLY A 109 -2.21 6.72 -5.71
C GLY A 109 -1.28 6.47 -4.51
N SER A 110 -1.74 5.76 -3.48
CA SER A 110 -0.90 5.39 -2.33
C SER A 110 0.18 4.38 -2.71
N VAL A 111 -0.15 3.38 -3.52
CA VAL A 111 0.79 2.33 -3.95
C VAL A 111 1.86 2.89 -4.89
N VAL A 112 1.48 3.71 -5.87
CA VAL A 112 2.39 4.31 -6.85
C VAL A 112 3.32 5.33 -6.21
N ASN A 113 2.83 6.09 -5.21
CA ASN A 113 3.70 7.00 -4.47
C ASN A 113 4.81 6.25 -3.71
N ASN A 114 4.54 5.03 -3.25
CA ASN A 114 5.49 4.19 -2.51
C ASN A 114 6.22 4.94 -1.39
N ASP A 115 5.45 5.64 -0.55
CA ASP A 115 6.00 6.20 0.69
C ASP A 115 6.39 5.04 1.62
N PRO A 116 7.60 5.03 2.21
CA PRO A 116 8.02 3.96 3.11
C PRO A 116 7.12 3.73 4.32
N ALA A 117 6.33 4.72 4.72
CA ALA A 117 5.42 4.62 5.84
C ALA A 117 3.95 4.37 5.41
N ALA A 118 3.68 4.25 4.10
CA ALA A 118 2.35 3.97 3.60
C ALA A 118 1.88 2.55 3.99
N ASP A 119 0.58 2.42 4.21
CA ASP A 119 -0.01 1.19 4.73
C ASP A 119 -0.20 0.13 3.62
N TYR A 120 -0.71 0.51 2.44
CA TYR A 120 -1.01 -0.43 1.35
C TYR A 120 0.17 -1.26 0.84
N PRO A 121 1.40 -0.73 0.70
CA PRO A 121 2.54 -1.54 0.30
C PRO A 121 2.71 -2.84 1.12
N ALA A 122 2.46 -2.79 2.44
CA ALA A 122 2.50 -3.99 3.28
C ALA A 122 1.40 -5.00 2.92
N ALA A 123 0.17 -4.53 2.63
CA ALA A 123 -0.90 -5.41 2.17
C ALA A 123 -0.56 -6.07 0.83
N LEU A 124 0.02 -5.32 -0.11
CA LEU A 124 0.39 -5.86 -1.42
C LEU A 124 1.42 -6.99 -1.28
N LEU A 125 2.49 -6.78 -0.52
CA LEU A 125 3.51 -7.82 -0.32
C LEU A 125 2.97 -9.02 0.46
N ALA A 126 2.26 -8.78 1.57
CA ALA A 126 1.76 -9.87 2.42
C ALA A 126 0.66 -10.69 1.74
N LEU A 127 -0.21 -10.06 0.95
CA LEU A 127 -1.27 -10.79 0.22
C LEU A 127 -0.77 -11.40 -1.09
N GLY A 128 0.45 -11.10 -1.53
CA GLY A 128 0.95 -11.54 -2.84
C GLY A 128 0.16 -10.94 -3.98
N ALA A 129 -0.18 -9.66 -3.85
CA ALA A 129 -0.99 -8.94 -4.82
C ALA A 129 -0.31 -8.84 -6.20
N THR A 130 -1.11 -8.60 -7.22
CA THR A 130 -0.64 -8.28 -8.57
C THR A 130 -1.11 -6.88 -8.96
N VAL A 131 -0.18 -6.02 -9.33
CA VAL A 131 -0.45 -4.67 -9.84
C VAL A 131 -0.69 -4.75 -11.34
N HIS A 132 -1.85 -4.28 -11.79
CA HIS A 132 -2.23 -4.27 -13.21
C HIS A 132 -1.96 -2.88 -13.75
N THR A 133 -1.18 -2.80 -14.82
CA THR A 133 -0.90 -1.54 -15.52
C THR A 133 -1.59 -1.53 -16.89
N THR A 134 -1.45 -0.43 -17.63
CA THR A 134 -1.85 -0.34 -19.04
C THR A 134 -1.02 -1.24 -19.96
N GLY A 135 0.17 -1.67 -19.56
CA GLY A 135 1.08 -2.47 -20.38
C GLY A 135 1.24 -3.92 -19.92
N ARG A 136 1.19 -4.18 -18.61
CA ARG A 136 1.55 -5.48 -18.04
C ARG A 136 0.93 -5.73 -16.66
N LYS A 137 1.19 -6.91 -16.12
CA LYS A 137 0.90 -7.27 -14.72
C LYS A 137 2.23 -7.48 -13.99
N ILE A 138 2.37 -6.89 -12.81
CA ILE A 138 3.60 -6.93 -12.00
C ILE A 138 3.25 -7.54 -10.65
N LYS A 139 4.00 -8.56 -10.20
CA LYS A 139 3.82 -9.11 -8.85
C LYS A 139 4.26 -8.09 -7.81
N ALA A 140 3.59 -8.04 -6.67
CA ALA A 140 3.96 -7.11 -5.59
C ALA A 140 5.43 -7.27 -5.16
N ASP A 141 5.93 -8.52 -5.13
CA ASP A 141 7.33 -8.85 -4.82
C ASP A 141 8.34 -8.16 -5.78
N ASP A 142 7.92 -7.80 -7.00
CA ASP A 142 8.74 -7.14 -8.02
C ASP A 142 8.38 -5.66 -8.22
N PHE A 143 7.39 -5.13 -7.50
CA PHE A 143 6.82 -3.80 -7.77
C PHE A 143 7.56 -2.68 -7.03
N PHE A 144 8.05 -2.92 -5.81
CA PHE A 144 8.67 -1.91 -4.94
C PHE A 144 10.20 -1.97 -5.05
N LEU A 145 10.83 -0.90 -5.51
CA LEU A 145 12.28 -0.86 -5.80
C LEU A 145 13.09 -0.02 -4.78
N GLY A 146 12.45 0.40 -3.69
CA GLY A 146 13.04 1.24 -2.64
C GLY A 146 12.32 2.57 -2.47
N LEU A 147 12.98 3.51 -1.80
CA LEU A 147 12.41 4.78 -1.35
C LEU A 147 11.77 5.58 -2.50
N PHE A 148 10.43 5.73 -2.47
CA PHE A 148 9.64 6.44 -3.50
C PHE A 148 9.83 5.89 -4.94
N SER A 149 10.29 4.64 -5.09
CA SER A 149 10.59 4.04 -6.39
C SER A 149 9.78 2.76 -6.62
N THR A 150 9.21 2.62 -7.82
CA THR A 150 8.43 1.45 -8.23
C THR A 150 8.91 0.93 -9.59
N ALA A 151 8.49 -0.27 -9.97
CA ALA A 151 8.78 -0.88 -11.26
C ALA A 151 7.96 -0.30 -12.44
N LEU A 152 7.26 0.82 -12.24
CA LEU A 152 6.54 1.48 -13.34
C LEU A 152 7.52 2.11 -14.32
N GLU A 153 7.31 1.84 -15.60
CA GLU A 153 8.01 2.52 -16.67
C GLU A 153 7.37 3.89 -16.98
N PRO A 154 8.14 4.86 -17.50
CA PRO A 154 7.57 6.13 -17.94
C PRO A 154 6.39 5.94 -18.90
N GLY A 155 5.26 6.59 -18.60
CA GLY A 155 4.05 6.47 -19.40
C GLY A 155 3.14 5.30 -19.00
N GLU A 156 3.50 4.46 -18.02
CA GLU A 156 2.59 3.44 -17.49
C GLU A 156 1.58 4.01 -16.47
N LEU A 157 0.35 3.50 -16.52
CA LEU A 157 -0.68 3.77 -15.51
C LEU A 157 -1.08 2.50 -14.80
N VAL A 158 -1.13 2.52 -13.47
CA VAL A 158 -1.77 1.46 -12.68
C VAL A 158 -3.28 1.58 -12.84
N THR A 159 -3.92 0.50 -13.28
CA THR A 159 -5.36 0.45 -13.56
C THR A 159 -6.13 -0.25 -12.44
N ALA A 160 -5.56 -1.31 -11.87
CA ALA A 160 -6.15 -2.06 -10.78
C ALA A 160 -5.08 -2.84 -10.00
N ILE A 161 -5.47 -3.41 -8.86
CA ILE A 161 -4.67 -4.32 -8.06
C ILE A 161 -5.53 -5.52 -7.70
N SER A 162 -5.04 -6.74 -7.97
CA SER A 162 -5.70 -7.98 -7.56
C SER A 162 -5.05 -8.56 -6.32
N PHE A 163 -5.88 -8.98 -5.37
CA PHE A 163 -5.47 -9.54 -4.08
C PHE A 163 -5.98 -10.99 -3.96
N PRO A 164 -5.08 -11.97 -3.87
CA PRO A 164 -5.42 -13.31 -3.44
C PRO A 164 -6.09 -13.30 -2.06
N VAL A 165 -7.09 -14.15 -1.88
CA VAL A 165 -7.83 -14.26 -0.62
C VAL A 165 -7.11 -15.22 0.33
N PRO A 166 -6.61 -14.76 1.49
CA PRO A 166 -5.94 -15.62 2.46
C PRO A 166 -6.95 -16.38 3.33
N LYS A 167 -6.50 -17.45 4.01
CA LYS A 167 -7.28 -18.10 5.07
C LYS A 167 -7.57 -17.17 6.23
N ARG A 168 -6.54 -16.39 6.59
CA ARG A 168 -6.59 -15.37 7.64
C ARG A 168 -5.51 -14.33 7.40
N ALA A 169 -5.78 -13.13 7.86
CA ALA A 169 -4.83 -12.04 7.80
C ALA A 169 -5.12 -11.00 8.87
N ALA A 170 -4.11 -10.21 9.21
CA ALA A 170 -4.26 -9.02 10.04
C ALA A 170 -3.21 -7.97 9.67
N TYR A 171 -3.58 -6.72 9.92
CA TYR A 171 -2.67 -5.59 9.85
C TYR A 171 -2.71 -4.85 11.18
N VAL A 172 -1.55 -4.66 11.79
CA VAL A 172 -1.39 -3.87 13.01
C VAL A 172 -0.38 -2.77 12.75
N LYS A 173 -0.77 -1.54 13.13
CA LYS A 173 0.04 -0.33 12.99
C LYS A 173 0.29 0.28 14.36
N PHE A 174 1.55 0.63 14.62
CA PHE A 174 1.92 1.63 15.60
C PHE A 174 2.05 2.98 14.89
N PRO A 175 1.05 3.88 15.02
CA PRO A 175 1.02 5.11 14.24
C PRO A 175 1.89 6.20 14.87
N GLN A 176 2.45 7.06 14.03
CA GLN A 176 2.94 8.36 14.47
C GLN A 176 1.71 9.22 14.84
N PRO A 177 1.60 9.77 16.07
CA PRO A 177 0.35 10.38 16.55
C PRO A 177 -0.15 11.61 15.77
N ALA A 178 0.75 12.41 15.21
CA ALA A 178 0.45 13.64 14.48
C ALA A 178 0.16 13.39 12.98
N SER A 179 0.89 12.49 12.33
CA SER A 179 0.76 12.23 10.89
C SER A 179 -0.12 11.02 10.56
N LEU A 180 -0.35 10.12 11.53
CA LEU A 180 -1.07 8.86 11.39
C LEU A 180 -0.45 7.83 10.42
N PHE A 181 0.72 8.15 9.86
CA PHE A 181 1.55 7.19 9.13
C PHE A 181 2.09 6.10 10.07
N ALA A 182 2.42 4.95 9.51
CA ALA A 182 3.03 3.87 10.28
C ALA A 182 4.43 4.29 10.73
N LEU A 183 4.64 4.40 12.05
CA LEU A 183 6.01 4.31 12.55
C LEU A 183 6.52 2.89 12.31
N ILE A 184 5.67 1.90 12.60
CA ILE A 184 5.80 0.50 12.16
C ILE A 184 4.41 -0.05 11.86
N GLY A 185 4.25 -0.70 10.71
CA GLY A 185 3.07 -1.48 10.37
C GLY A 185 3.48 -2.88 9.95
N VAL A 186 2.76 -3.90 10.43
CA VAL A 186 2.99 -5.29 10.05
C VAL A 186 1.70 -5.91 9.53
N PHE A 187 1.76 -6.44 8.31
CA PHE A 187 0.70 -7.23 7.70
C PHE A 187 1.13 -8.70 7.70
N VAL A 188 0.31 -9.58 8.27
CA VAL A 188 0.49 -11.03 8.22
C VAL A 188 -0.66 -11.65 7.44
N ALA A 189 -0.35 -12.58 6.55
CA ALA A 189 -1.33 -13.37 5.82
C ALA A 189 -0.92 -14.84 5.80
N GLN A 190 -1.89 -15.74 6.00
CA GLN A 190 -1.71 -17.19 5.87
C GLN A 190 -2.60 -17.71 4.74
N PHE A 191 -1.99 -18.49 3.85
CA PHE A 191 -2.61 -19.23 2.76
C PHE A 191 -2.55 -20.73 3.06
N ASP A 192 -2.97 -21.57 2.11
CA ASP A 192 -2.84 -23.02 2.23
C ASP A 192 -1.39 -23.49 2.29
N ASP A 193 -0.53 -22.88 1.50
CA ASP A 193 0.85 -23.31 1.23
C ASP A 193 1.91 -22.30 1.68
N ALA A 194 1.50 -21.13 2.18
CA ALA A 194 2.42 -20.05 2.53
C ALA A 194 1.95 -19.20 3.70
N VAL A 195 2.91 -18.65 4.45
CA VAL A 195 2.71 -17.51 5.34
C VAL A 195 3.57 -16.37 4.84
N ARG A 196 3.00 -15.17 4.83
CA ARG A 196 3.68 -13.95 4.41
C ARG A 196 3.61 -12.90 5.51
N VAL A 197 4.73 -12.21 5.74
CA VAL A 197 4.85 -11.15 6.74
C VAL A 197 5.51 -9.96 6.07
N ALA A 198 4.78 -8.87 5.91
CA ALA A 198 5.29 -7.63 5.34
C ALA A 198 5.34 -6.50 6.37
N VAL A 199 6.40 -5.72 6.34
CA VAL A 199 6.70 -4.63 7.27
C VAL A 199 6.76 -3.31 6.49
N THR A 200 6.11 -2.27 7.01
CA THR A 200 6.18 -0.88 6.51
C THR A 200 6.56 0.07 7.65
N GLY A 201 7.08 1.24 7.31
CA GLY A 201 7.52 2.28 8.25
C GLY A 201 8.89 2.04 8.88
N ALA A 202 9.49 0.85 8.76
CA ALA A 202 10.74 0.56 9.44
C ALA A 202 11.95 1.28 8.84
N GLY A 203 12.02 1.44 7.52
CA GLY A 203 13.18 2.01 6.83
C GLY A 203 12.86 2.56 5.44
N ASN A 204 13.66 2.21 4.42
CA ASN A 204 13.60 2.78 3.08
C ASN A 204 12.48 2.23 2.17
N GLY A 205 11.53 1.49 2.73
CA GLY A 205 10.41 0.92 1.98
C GLY A 205 9.77 -0.25 2.70
N VAL A 206 8.72 -0.79 2.08
CA VAL A 206 8.12 -2.03 2.52
C VAL A 206 9.04 -3.22 2.21
N PHE A 207 9.07 -4.23 3.09
CA PHE A 207 9.77 -5.49 2.82
C PHE A 207 9.05 -6.70 3.43
N ARG A 208 9.35 -7.89 2.93
CA ARG A 208 8.93 -9.17 3.56
C ARG A 208 9.95 -9.61 4.61
N HIS A 209 9.50 -10.30 5.65
CA HIS A 209 10.35 -10.77 6.75
C HIS A 209 10.49 -12.32 6.76
N PRO A 210 11.43 -12.91 6.00
CA PRO A 210 11.47 -14.36 5.76
C PRO A 210 11.63 -15.21 7.03
N ALA A 211 12.37 -14.72 8.03
CA ALA A 211 12.53 -15.44 9.30
C ALA A 211 11.20 -15.58 10.08
N MET A 212 10.34 -14.55 10.03
CA MET A 212 9.01 -14.62 10.65
C MET A 212 8.07 -15.50 9.84
N GLU A 213 8.15 -15.44 8.50
CA GLU A 213 7.39 -16.32 7.60
C GLU A 213 7.74 -17.80 7.85
N ALA A 214 9.02 -18.13 7.97
CA ALA A 214 9.48 -19.48 8.25
C ALA A 214 8.99 -19.99 9.63
N ALA A 215 9.09 -19.16 10.66
CA ALA A 215 8.61 -19.52 12.00
C ALA A 215 7.10 -19.75 12.05
N LEU A 216 6.32 -18.84 11.44
CA LEU A 216 4.86 -18.94 11.39
C LEU A 216 4.36 -20.05 10.45
N GLY A 217 5.15 -20.43 9.45
CA GLY A 217 4.87 -21.57 8.59
C GLY A 217 4.89 -22.90 9.34
N GLN A 218 5.71 -23.02 10.40
CA GLN A 218 5.73 -24.20 11.28
C GLN A 218 4.62 -24.14 12.33
N ASN A 219 4.40 -22.96 12.91
CA ASN A 219 3.39 -22.75 13.94
C ASN A 219 2.85 -21.33 13.86
N PHE A 220 1.64 -21.16 13.34
CA PHE A 220 0.99 -19.85 13.23
C PHE A 220 0.48 -19.37 14.60
N SER A 221 1.39 -18.87 15.44
CA SER A 221 1.10 -18.35 16.77
C SER A 221 2.02 -17.18 17.13
N PRO A 222 1.62 -16.28 18.06
CA PRO A 222 2.49 -15.19 18.50
C PRO A 222 3.82 -15.67 19.10
N ASP A 223 3.80 -16.78 19.84
CA ASP A 223 4.98 -17.33 20.50
C ASP A 223 6.02 -17.87 19.51
N ALA A 224 5.60 -18.28 18.30
CA ALA A 224 6.53 -18.68 17.25
C ALA A 224 7.47 -17.55 16.81
N LEU A 225 7.09 -16.29 17.06
CA LEU A 225 7.92 -15.12 16.77
C LEU A 225 8.85 -14.75 17.93
N ALA A 226 8.78 -15.44 19.07
CA ALA A 226 9.65 -15.17 20.21
C ALA A 226 11.12 -15.40 19.81
N GLY A 227 11.94 -14.36 19.97
CA GLY A 227 13.37 -14.40 19.62
C GLY A 227 13.68 -14.20 18.13
N VAL A 228 12.68 -14.07 17.24
CA VAL A 228 12.92 -13.65 15.86
C VAL A 228 13.18 -12.16 15.84
N THR A 229 14.43 -11.76 15.57
CA THR A 229 14.85 -10.37 15.53
C THR A 229 14.74 -9.80 14.11
N THR A 230 14.50 -8.50 14.03
CA THR A 230 14.64 -7.73 12.79
C THR A 230 15.99 -7.05 12.79
N ASP A 231 16.72 -7.15 11.68
CA ASP A 231 18.02 -6.48 11.52
C ASP A 231 17.83 -4.95 11.58
N GLU A 232 18.60 -4.31 12.46
CA GLU A 232 18.59 -2.86 12.62
C GLU A 232 19.01 -2.14 11.33
N ALA A 233 19.83 -2.77 10.48
CA ALA A 233 20.25 -2.21 9.19
C ALA A 233 19.09 -2.03 8.19
N LEU A 234 17.97 -2.74 8.38
CA LEU A 234 16.75 -2.54 7.59
C LEU A 234 15.92 -1.33 8.06
N ALA A 235 16.28 -0.75 9.22
CA ALA A 235 15.55 0.34 9.81
C ALA A 235 16.28 1.68 9.68
N SER A 236 15.52 2.78 9.61
CA SER A 236 16.05 4.14 9.55
C SER A 236 15.86 4.86 10.88
N SER A 237 16.81 5.74 11.22
CA SER A 237 16.69 6.66 12.36
C SER A 237 16.21 8.04 11.90
N ASP A 238 15.27 8.62 12.63
CA ASP A 238 14.81 10.00 12.43
C ASP A 238 14.35 10.64 13.75
N LEU A 239 13.68 11.79 13.67
CA LEU A 239 13.14 12.51 14.83
C LEU A 239 12.06 11.73 15.61
N HIS A 240 11.52 10.65 15.05
CA HIS A 240 10.39 9.88 15.61
C HIS A 240 10.82 8.53 16.18
N GLY A 241 12.04 8.08 15.93
CA GLY A 241 12.58 6.87 16.53
C GLY A 241 13.94 6.46 15.96
N SER A 242 14.74 5.79 16.78
CA SER A 242 15.97 5.14 16.33
C SER A 242 15.68 3.88 15.52
N SER A 243 16.64 3.46 14.72
CA SER A 243 16.65 2.19 13.99
C SER A 243 16.44 1.01 14.94
N ALA A 244 17.15 0.97 16.08
CA ALA A 244 16.96 -0.05 17.12
C ALA A 244 15.53 -0.10 17.67
N TYR A 245 14.91 1.07 17.92
CA TYR A 245 13.53 1.13 18.41
C TYR A 245 12.53 0.61 17.36
N ARG A 246 12.71 0.99 16.09
CA ARG A 246 11.89 0.51 14.97
C ARG A 246 12.03 -1.00 14.79
N ALA A 247 13.25 -1.53 14.77
CA ALA A 247 13.51 -2.96 14.66
C ALA A 247 12.85 -3.75 15.81
N HIS A 248 12.91 -3.24 17.03
CA HIS A 248 12.22 -3.86 18.18
C HIS A 248 10.70 -3.87 18.01
N LEU A 249 10.12 -2.74 17.57
CA LEU A 249 8.67 -2.62 17.34
C LEU A 249 8.14 -3.59 16.28
N VAL A 250 8.94 -3.96 15.27
CA VAL A 250 8.53 -4.94 14.24
C VAL A 250 8.10 -6.27 14.87
N GLY A 251 8.92 -6.83 15.77
CA GLY A 251 8.59 -8.08 16.47
C GLY A 251 7.29 -7.97 17.29
N MET A 252 7.14 -6.87 18.04
CA MET A 252 5.94 -6.64 18.84
C MET A 252 4.67 -6.50 17.97
N MET A 253 4.75 -5.75 16.86
CA MET A 253 3.61 -5.56 15.96
C MET A 253 3.27 -6.85 15.22
N ALA A 254 4.27 -7.66 14.86
CA ALA A 254 4.06 -8.96 14.23
C ALA A 254 3.31 -9.93 15.17
N GLN A 255 3.71 -10.02 16.44
CA GLN A 255 3.00 -10.83 17.44
C GLN A 255 1.54 -10.40 17.61
N ARG A 256 1.28 -9.09 17.67
CA ARG A 256 -0.09 -8.54 17.74
C ARG A 256 -0.89 -8.85 16.49
N ALA A 257 -0.28 -8.74 15.31
CA ALA A 257 -0.94 -9.08 14.05
C ALA A 257 -1.32 -10.56 14.01
N VAL A 258 -0.42 -11.47 14.41
CA VAL A 258 -0.74 -12.90 14.49
C VAL A 258 -1.87 -13.18 15.47
N ALA A 259 -1.86 -12.57 16.66
CA ALA A 259 -2.93 -12.70 17.64
C ALA A 259 -4.29 -12.23 17.08
N GLN A 260 -4.31 -11.09 16.38
CA GLN A 260 -5.52 -10.57 15.74
C GLN A 260 -5.98 -11.40 14.54
N ALA A 261 -5.08 -12.09 13.83
CA ALA A 261 -5.45 -13.00 12.75
C ALA A 261 -6.07 -14.31 13.27
N LEU A 262 -5.86 -14.64 14.54
CA LEU A 262 -6.40 -15.83 15.21
C LEU A 262 -7.76 -15.61 15.89
N SER A 263 -8.12 -14.36 16.16
CA SER A 263 -9.39 -13.94 16.76
C SER A 263 -10.49 -13.74 15.71
#